data_AF-A0A363D4G2-F1
#
_entry.id   AF-A0A363D4G2-F1
#
_cell.length_a   1.000
_cell.length_b   1.000
_cell.length_c   1.000
_cell.angle_alpha   90.00
_cell.angle_beta   90.00
_cell.angle_gamma   90.00
#
_symmetry.space_group_name_H-M   'P 1'
#
loop_
_entity.id
_entity.type
_entity.pdbx_description
1 polymer ?
#
loop_
_entity_poly.entity_id
_entity_poly.type
_entity_poly.pdbx_seq_one_letter_code
_entity_poly.pdbx_strand_id
1 'polypeptide(L)'
;MGKDILLQDKKTGQFFSFSPFQVKQKVWENNRNIPKDLSENIKQKPNENCMWFEENWVEKSFLPKDYKEPISEIPSYDPAWITFLFEALVIISKNKDDFVVTLDEINSNLYDTRILSKFVTKLKNYDEKSQLDILVTFDGSIMLPIDENYNTTEKAVSKFNEIIGALFLGGILVKPIDLTKLQQGCIIENGGSNFSYIPSPNNDFRNKSSSITERIKALYPNHIQVEEFIEAYNFGINIINKVNFSPIFLALGYHYLNQGKIAESLSNLWIVMEQITDFLYQNKIDSSISKILKRALPKNINIKTKHDILHEIKIINEQSFQILKSNRTDRNNLLHDGIIPNRENVIKLWTTLLDLLEVAINIKLEKLQENSKMVLNRNLDRHVKDITPKKTNFEQWKIEMSELENEYKC
;
A
#
# COMPACT_ATOMS: atom_id res chain seq x y z
N MET A 1 -8.55 32.22 28.26
CA MET A 1 -9.72 31.67 27.57
C MET A 1 -10.27 32.74 26.65
N GLY A 2 -10.11 32.60 25.33
CA GLY A 2 -10.68 33.55 24.39
C GLY A 2 -12.17 33.26 24.19
N LYS A 3 -13.00 34.30 24.02
CA LYS A 3 -14.41 34.15 23.69
C LYS A 3 -14.56 33.56 22.29
N ASP A 4 -15.52 32.66 22.09
CA ASP A 4 -15.85 32.11 20.78
C ASP A 4 -16.27 33.21 19.81
N ILE A 5 -15.91 33.03 18.53
CA ILE A 5 -16.25 33.92 17.43
C ILE A 5 -17.47 33.35 16.71
N LEU A 6 -18.50 34.17 16.57
CA LEU A 6 -19.71 33.82 15.85
C LEU A 6 -19.59 34.31 14.40
N LEU A 7 -19.96 33.48 13.43
CA LEU A 7 -19.98 33.81 12.00
C LEU A 7 -21.34 33.45 11.39
N GLN A 8 -21.74 34.14 10.32
CA GLN A 8 -23.01 33.89 9.62
C GLN A 8 -22.76 33.41 8.18
N ASP A 9 -23.47 32.38 7.76
CA ASP A 9 -23.45 31.88 6.38
C ASP A 9 -24.24 32.81 5.44
N LYS A 10 -23.61 33.30 4.37
CA LYS A 10 -24.23 34.22 3.40
C LYS A 10 -25.29 33.58 2.52
N LYS A 11 -25.27 32.25 2.36
CA LYS A 11 -26.27 31.51 1.59
C LYS A 11 -27.49 31.19 2.45
N THR A 12 -27.31 30.74 3.69
CA THR A 12 -28.41 30.22 4.52
C THR A 12 -28.82 31.11 5.69
N GLY A 13 -28.00 32.09 6.07
CA GLY A 13 -28.21 32.95 7.24
C GLY A 13 -27.95 32.27 8.58
N GLN A 14 -27.53 30.99 8.59
CA GLN A 14 -27.26 30.23 9.81
C GLN A 14 -26.01 30.73 10.55
N PHE A 15 -26.01 30.60 11.88
CA PHE A 15 -24.90 31.01 12.73
C PHE A 15 -24.02 29.83 13.11
N PHE A 16 -22.70 30.03 13.06
CA PHE A 16 -21.68 29.05 13.43
C PHE A 16 -20.74 29.67 14.47
N SER A 17 -20.40 28.92 15.51
CA SER A 17 -19.50 29.36 16.59
C SER A 17 -18.16 28.63 16.49
N PHE A 18 -17.05 29.37 16.56
CA PHE A 18 -15.69 28.84 16.44
C PHE A 18 -14.78 29.35 17.56
N SER A 19 -13.79 28.54 17.94
CA SER A 19 -12.78 28.95 18.91
C SER A 19 -11.84 30.01 18.30
N PRO A 20 -11.40 31.05 19.04
CA PRO A 20 -10.51 32.11 18.53
C PRO A 20 -9.16 31.62 17.97
N PHE A 21 -8.73 30.39 18.28
CA PHE A 21 -7.55 29.78 17.66
C PHE A 21 -7.80 29.29 16.22
N GLN A 22 -9.06 28.99 15.85
CA GLN A 22 -9.43 28.48 14.52
C GLN A 22 -9.56 29.59 13.46
N VAL A 23 -9.81 30.83 13.88
CA VAL A 23 -10.18 31.96 13.00
C VAL A 23 -8.99 32.89 12.69
N LYS A 24 -7.84 32.77 13.39
CA LYS A 24 -6.66 33.61 13.10
C LYS A 24 -6.28 33.51 11.61
N GLN A 25 -6.11 34.67 11.00
CA GLN A 25 -6.56 35.10 9.67
C GLN A 25 -5.89 34.46 8.42
N LYS A 26 -5.42 33.22 8.51
CA LYS A 26 -5.02 32.38 7.35
C LYS A 26 -5.43 30.91 7.47
N VAL A 27 -5.89 30.50 8.66
CA VAL A 27 -6.34 29.13 8.89
C VAL A 27 -7.71 28.92 8.28
N TRP A 28 -8.69 29.82 8.49
CA TRP A 28 -10.07 29.68 8.02
C TRP A 28 -10.26 29.71 6.48
N GLU A 29 -9.58 30.62 5.76
CA GLU A 29 -9.59 30.65 4.28
C GLU A 29 -9.10 29.34 3.65
N ASN A 30 -8.26 28.59 4.38
CA ASN A 30 -7.71 27.30 3.98
C ASN A 30 -8.28 26.12 4.80
N ASN A 31 -9.20 26.37 5.75
CA ASN A 31 -9.77 25.36 6.61
C ASN A 31 -10.96 24.74 5.91
N ARG A 32 -10.73 23.52 5.45
CA ARG A 32 -11.60 22.79 4.55
C ARG A 32 -12.94 22.39 5.18
N ASN A 33 -13.08 22.46 6.50
CA ASN A 33 -14.31 22.09 7.23
C ASN A 33 -15.21 23.28 7.58
N ILE A 34 -14.91 24.47 7.06
CA ILE A 34 -15.67 25.70 7.30
C ILE A 34 -16.37 26.09 5.98
N PRO A 35 -17.69 26.41 5.98
CA PRO A 35 -18.36 26.93 4.80
C PRO A 35 -17.58 28.13 4.23
N LYS A 36 -17.40 28.17 2.90
CA LYS A 36 -16.61 29.22 2.26
C LYS A 36 -17.32 30.57 2.21
N ASP A 37 -18.64 30.55 2.40
CA ASP A 37 -19.51 31.71 2.31
C ASP A 37 -19.82 32.33 3.68
N LEU A 38 -18.95 32.17 4.69
CA LEU A 38 -19.15 32.79 6.00
C LEU A 38 -18.79 34.28 6.02
N SER A 39 -19.47 35.04 6.88
CA SER A 39 -19.27 36.47 7.10
C SER A 39 -19.25 36.81 8.59
N GLU A 40 -18.42 37.79 8.94
CA GLU A 40 -18.43 38.44 10.25
C GLU A 40 -19.58 39.46 10.40
N ASN A 41 -20.27 39.81 9.30
CA ASN A 41 -21.42 40.70 9.32
C ASN A 41 -22.67 39.94 9.72
N ILE A 42 -22.88 39.83 11.03
CA ILE A 42 -23.99 39.08 11.64
C ILE A 42 -25.25 39.95 11.64
N LYS A 43 -26.25 39.56 10.85
CA LYS A 43 -27.62 40.10 10.94
C LYS A 43 -28.46 39.19 11.83
N GLN A 44 -28.94 39.71 12.96
CA GLN A 44 -29.82 38.95 13.86
C GLN A 44 -31.14 38.63 13.18
N LYS A 45 -31.61 37.39 13.35
CA LYS A 45 -32.91 36.97 12.86
C LYS A 45 -34.02 37.72 13.62
N PRO A 46 -34.87 38.53 12.95
CA PRO A 46 -35.84 39.36 13.65
C PRO A 46 -36.93 38.54 14.37
N ASN A 47 -37.43 37.49 13.73
CA ASN A 47 -38.44 36.58 14.26
C ASN A 47 -38.48 35.26 13.45
N GLU A 48 -39.26 34.28 13.91
CA GLU A 48 -39.37 32.95 13.28
C GLU A 48 -40.04 32.96 11.88
N ASN A 49 -40.73 34.05 11.51
CA ASN A 49 -41.40 34.20 10.23
C ASN A 49 -40.51 34.77 9.13
N CYS A 50 -39.25 35.10 9.44
CA CYS A 50 -38.26 35.52 8.46
C CYS A 50 -37.43 34.34 7.93
N MET A 51 -37.15 34.35 6.63
CA MET A 51 -36.24 33.44 5.93
C MET A 51 -35.09 34.24 5.31
N TRP A 52 -33.99 33.56 4.99
CA TRP A 52 -32.82 34.21 4.42
C TRP A 52 -32.91 34.30 2.89
N PHE A 53 -32.83 35.50 2.34
CA PHE A 53 -32.90 35.75 0.90
C PHE A 53 -32.07 37.00 0.54
N GLU A 54 -31.28 36.92 -0.53
CA GLU A 54 -30.40 38.01 -1.01
C GLU A 54 -29.59 38.68 0.13
N GLU A 55 -28.93 37.85 0.95
CA GLU A 55 -28.10 38.28 2.09
C GLU A 55 -28.88 39.06 3.18
N ASN A 56 -30.19 38.84 3.31
CA ASN A 56 -31.01 39.50 4.32
C ASN A 56 -32.11 38.61 4.91
N TRP A 57 -32.57 38.95 6.11
CA TRP A 57 -33.77 38.34 6.69
C TRP A 57 -35.01 39.02 6.13
N VAL A 58 -35.84 38.25 5.43
CA VAL A 58 -37.04 38.73 4.75
C VAL A 58 -38.24 37.90 5.23
N GLU A 59 -39.41 38.53 5.43
CA GLU A 59 -40.60 37.77 5.79
C GLU A 59 -41.02 36.80 4.69
N LYS A 60 -41.54 35.63 5.07
CA LYS A 60 -41.98 34.58 4.13
C LYS A 60 -42.92 35.06 3.03
N SER A 61 -43.69 36.12 3.28
CA SER A 61 -44.63 36.74 2.34
C SER A 61 -43.96 37.42 1.14
N PHE A 62 -42.70 37.86 1.27
CA PHE A 62 -41.95 38.55 0.21
C PHE A 62 -41.03 37.63 -0.58
N LEU A 63 -41.01 36.33 -0.26
CA LEU A 63 -40.24 35.35 -1.02
C LEU A 63 -40.94 35.07 -2.36
N PRO A 64 -40.17 34.86 -3.45
CA PRO A 64 -40.71 34.34 -4.71
C PRO A 64 -41.51 33.06 -4.49
N LYS A 65 -42.56 32.83 -5.30
CA LYS A 65 -43.42 31.63 -5.17
C LYS A 65 -42.69 30.31 -5.38
N ASP A 66 -41.55 30.34 -6.05
CA ASP A 66 -40.65 29.24 -6.37
C ASP A 66 -39.40 29.21 -5.47
N TYR A 67 -39.34 30.05 -4.43
CA TYR A 67 -38.23 30.09 -3.50
C TYR A 67 -37.99 28.71 -2.88
N LYS A 68 -36.75 28.24 -3.00
CA LYS A 68 -36.23 27.09 -2.29
C LYS A 68 -35.16 27.59 -1.35
N GLU A 69 -35.24 27.18 -0.09
CA GLU A 69 -34.22 27.51 0.89
C GLU A 69 -32.88 26.94 0.40
N PRO A 70 -31.84 27.77 0.25
CA PRO A 70 -30.52 27.30 -0.15
C PRO A 70 -29.95 26.39 0.93
N ILE A 71 -29.20 25.38 0.51
CA ILE A 71 -28.50 24.46 1.41
C ILE A 71 -27.06 24.95 1.53
N SER A 72 -26.53 25.00 2.74
CA SER A 72 -25.11 25.30 2.96
C SER A 72 -24.28 24.12 2.42
N GLU A 73 -23.42 24.38 1.45
CA GLU A 73 -22.50 23.37 0.92
C GLU A 73 -21.20 23.41 1.73
N ILE A 74 -21.15 22.57 2.77
CA ILE A 74 -19.87 22.18 3.38
C ILE A 74 -19.19 21.27 2.35
N PRO A 75 -17.93 21.50 1.93
CA PRO A 75 -17.25 20.51 1.12
C PRO A 75 -17.12 19.23 1.95
N SER A 76 -17.80 18.15 1.53
CA SER A 76 -17.73 16.85 2.21
C SER A 76 -16.35 16.29 1.98
N TYR A 77 -15.57 16.16 3.05
CA TYR A 77 -14.31 15.43 3.04
C TYR A 77 -14.54 14.14 3.81
N ASP A 78 -14.72 13.05 3.08
CA ASP A 78 -14.87 11.75 3.71
C ASP A 78 -13.49 11.30 4.19
N PRO A 79 -13.28 11.12 5.50
CA PRO A 79 -11.98 10.77 6.04
C PRO A 79 -11.56 9.40 5.52
N ALA A 80 -10.29 9.28 5.13
CA ALA A 80 -9.74 8.06 4.58
C ALA A 80 -8.33 7.80 5.10
N TRP A 81 -8.01 6.52 5.29
CA TRP A 81 -6.63 6.07 5.29
C TRP A 81 -6.13 6.02 3.85
N ILE A 82 -4.90 6.49 3.65
CA ILE A 82 -4.25 6.53 2.35
C ILE A 82 -2.92 5.81 2.45
N THR A 83 -2.59 5.03 1.43
CA THR A 83 -1.22 4.53 1.22
C THR A 83 -0.87 4.61 -0.25
N PHE A 84 0.42 4.73 -0.54
CA PHE A 84 0.96 4.66 -1.90
C PHE A 84 1.55 3.27 -2.11
N LEU A 85 1.01 2.53 -3.07
CA LEU A 85 1.47 1.16 -3.35
C LEU A 85 2.87 1.14 -3.97
N PHE A 86 3.17 2.16 -4.77
CA PHE A 86 4.36 2.18 -5.60
C PHE A 86 5.22 3.40 -5.28
N GLU A 87 6.47 3.36 -5.76
CA GLU A 87 7.28 4.57 -5.85
C GLU A 87 6.57 5.62 -6.72
N ALA A 88 6.89 6.89 -6.48
CA ALA A 88 6.30 7.98 -7.25
C ALA A 88 6.51 7.80 -8.75
N LEU A 89 5.48 8.15 -9.53
CA LEU A 89 5.42 8.03 -10.99
C LEU A 89 5.34 6.58 -11.54
N VAL A 90 4.92 5.63 -10.71
CA VAL A 90 4.23 4.43 -11.21
C VAL A 90 2.75 4.76 -11.32
N ILE A 91 2.26 4.75 -12.54
CA ILE A 91 0.94 5.25 -12.92
C ILE A 91 0.01 4.08 -13.23
N ILE A 92 -1.21 4.16 -12.72
CA ILE A 92 -2.32 3.29 -13.07
C ILE A 92 -3.25 4.08 -14.00
N SER A 93 -3.29 3.69 -15.28
CA SER A 93 -3.95 4.45 -16.34
C SER A 93 -4.71 3.53 -17.29
N LYS A 94 -5.75 4.06 -17.97
CA LYS A 94 -6.46 3.30 -19.00
C LYS A 94 -5.72 3.33 -20.33
N ASN A 95 -5.03 4.44 -20.61
CA ASN A 95 -4.15 4.56 -21.77
C ASN A 95 -2.77 5.03 -21.31
N LYS A 96 -1.71 4.56 -21.99
CA LYS A 96 -0.35 5.02 -21.71
C LYS A 96 -0.18 6.53 -21.96
N ASP A 97 -0.97 7.09 -22.86
CA ASP A 97 -0.93 8.51 -23.21
C ASP A 97 -1.74 9.40 -22.26
N ASP A 98 -2.32 8.84 -21.19
CA ASP A 98 -3.09 9.62 -20.21
C ASP A 98 -2.20 10.62 -19.44
N PHE A 99 -0.88 10.39 -19.36
CA PHE A 99 0.09 11.29 -18.72
C PHE A 99 1.36 11.41 -19.54
N VAL A 100 1.42 12.44 -20.37
CA VAL A 100 2.58 12.78 -21.20
C VAL A 100 3.12 14.11 -20.72
N VAL A 101 4.40 14.14 -20.39
CA VAL A 101 5.09 15.34 -19.92
C VAL A 101 6.32 15.59 -20.78
N THR A 102 6.46 16.80 -21.30
CA THR A 102 7.62 17.21 -22.09
C THR A 102 8.81 17.62 -21.20
N LEU A 103 10.01 17.64 -21.78
CA LEU A 103 11.21 18.10 -21.07
C LEU A 103 11.10 19.57 -20.66
N ASP A 104 10.47 20.40 -21.49
CA ASP A 104 10.25 21.82 -21.18
C ASP A 104 9.30 22.00 -20.00
N GLU A 105 8.23 21.20 -19.90
CA GLU A 105 7.34 21.19 -18.75
C GLU A 105 8.03 20.69 -17.47
N ILE A 106 8.96 19.73 -17.58
CA ILE A 106 9.77 19.25 -16.44
C ILE A 106 10.72 20.35 -15.93
N ASN A 107 11.40 21.03 -16.86
CA ASN A 107 12.34 22.11 -16.56
C ASN A 107 11.63 23.32 -15.94
N SER A 108 10.45 23.66 -16.46
CA SER A 108 9.63 24.78 -15.98
C SER A 108 8.71 24.40 -14.81
N ASN A 109 8.59 23.12 -14.46
CA ASN A 109 7.70 22.58 -13.42
C ASN A 109 6.20 22.90 -13.69
N LEU A 110 5.80 22.94 -14.97
CA LEU A 110 4.47 23.37 -15.41
C LEU A 110 3.50 22.23 -15.75
N TYR A 111 3.95 20.96 -15.71
CA TYR A 111 3.09 19.79 -15.97
C TYR A 111 1.86 19.73 -15.05
N ASP A 112 0.77 19.12 -15.53
CA ASP A 112 -0.48 19.00 -14.78
C ASP A 112 -0.39 17.90 -13.72
N THR A 113 -0.35 18.30 -12.45
CA THR A 113 -0.26 17.37 -11.31
C THR A 113 -1.61 16.90 -10.81
N ARG A 114 -2.72 17.54 -11.22
CA ARG A 114 -4.08 17.19 -10.74
C ARG A 114 -4.50 15.80 -11.18
N ILE A 115 -3.99 15.35 -12.31
CA ILE A 115 -4.24 14.00 -12.82
C ILE A 115 -3.69 12.91 -11.89
N LEU A 116 -2.61 13.17 -11.15
CA LEU A 116 -1.98 12.17 -10.28
C LEU A 116 -2.89 11.77 -9.11
N SER A 117 -3.68 12.68 -8.56
CA SER A 117 -4.64 12.39 -7.49
C SER A 117 -6.01 11.96 -8.00
N LYS A 118 -6.22 11.89 -9.32
CA LYS A 118 -7.51 11.56 -9.92
C LYS A 118 -7.83 10.09 -9.71
N PHE A 119 -9.09 9.81 -9.37
CA PHE A 119 -9.61 8.45 -9.29
C PHE A 119 -9.59 7.74 -10.65
N VAL A 120 -9.15 6.47 -10.68
CA VAL A 120 -9.09 5.65 -11.90
C VAL A 120 -9.91 4.37 -11.82
N THR A 121 -9.98 3.76 -10.64
CA THR A 121 -10.77 2.54 -10.44
C THR A 121 -11.08 2.29 -8.97
N LYS A 122 -12.07 1.44 -8.74
CA LYS A 122 -12.47 0.96 -7.43
C LYS A 122 -12.23 -0.53 -7.28
N LEU A 123 -11.83 -0.93 -6.09
CA LEU A 123 -11.80 -2.33 -5.69
C LEU A 123 -13.13 -2.64 -5.01
N LYS A 124 -13.93 -3.53 -5.62
CA LYS A 124 -15.26 -3.88 -5.09
C LYS A 124 -15.13 -4.50 -3.70
N ASN A 125 -16.08 -4.13 -2.85
CA ASN A 125 -16.10 -4.40 -1.42
C ASN A 125 -15.87 -5.87 -1.01
N TYR A 126 -15.15 -6.03 0.10
CA TYR A 126 -14.71 -7.31 0.70
C TYR A 126 -15.48 -7.68 1.96
N ASP A 127 -16.34 -6.79 2.42
CA ASP A 127 -17.18 -6.99 3.59
C ASP A 127 -18.59 -6.57 3.20
N GLU A 128 -19.56 -7.49 3.29
CA GLU A 128 -20.98 -7.22 3.00
C GLU A 128 -21.54 -6.06 3.86
N LYS A 129 -20.83 -5.70 4.93
CA LYS A 129 -21.20 -4.63 5.88
C LYS A 129 -20.58 -3.27 5.58
N SER A 130 -19.53 -3.17 4.77
CA SER A 130 -18.98 -1.86 4.44
C SER A 130 -19.81 -1.23 3.33
N GLN A 131 -20.16 0.05 3.47
CA GLN A 131 -21.00 0.76 2.50
C GLN A 131 -20.19 1.54 1.45
N LEU A 132 -18.86 1.60 1.60
CA LEU A 132 -17.99 2.44 0.78
C LEU A 132 -16.92 1.63 0.05
N ASP A 133 -16.74 1.93 -1.24
CA ASP A 133 -15.74 1.28 -2.10
C ASP A 133 -14.31 1.74 -1.75
N ILE A 134 -13.32 0.85 -1.94
CA ILE A 134 -11.90 1.21 -1.84
C ILE A 134 -11.48 1.87 -3.16
N LEU A 135 -10.96 3.09 -3.08
CA LEU A 135 -10.65 3.92 -4.25
C LEU A 135 -9.18 3.84 -4.61
N VAL A 136 -8.87 3.82 -5.90
CA VAL A 136 -7.50 3.82 -6.43
C VAL A 136 -7.32 5.02 -7.35
N THR A 137 -6.24 5.77 -7.14
CA THR A 137 -5.88 6.93 -7.95
C THR A 137 -4.83 6.61 -9.00
N PHE A 138 -4.69 7.54 -9.94
CA PHE A 138 -3.79 7.46 -11.07
C PHE A 138 -2.32 7.25 -10.68
N ASP A 139 -1.85 7.80 -9.57
CA ASP A 139 -0.49 7.58 -9.06
C ASP A 139 -0.34 6.37 -8.11
N GLY A 140 -1.32 5.48 -8.11
CA GLY A 140 -1.27 4.24 -7.33
C GLY A 140 -1.51 4.42 -5.82
N SER A 141 -2.10 5.55 -5.40
CA SER A 141 -2.59 5.66 -4.03
C SER A 141 -3.90 4.90 -3.86
N ILE A 142 -4.02 4.15 -2.77
CA ILE A 142 -5.26 3.47 -2.37
C ILE A 142 -5.84 4.20 -1.17
N MET A 143 -7.16 4.39 -1.22
CA MET A 143 -7.93 5.03 -0.18
C MET A 143 -8.91 4.05 0.43
N LEU A 144 -8.82 3.94 1.75
CA LEU A 144 -9.72 3.15 2.55
C LEU A 144 -10.53 4.11 3.43
N PRO A 145 -11.84 4.27 3.18
CA PRO A 145 -12.71 5.11 4.00
C PRO A 145 -12.62 4.71 5.49
N ILE A 146 -12.60 5.71 6.38
CA ILE A 146 -12.63 5.47 7.81
C ILE A 146 -14.08 5.22 8.22
N ASP A 147 -14.45 3.95 8.31
CA ASP A 147 -15.76 3.46 8.78
C ASP A 147 -15.60 2.61 10.06
N GLU A 148 -16.69 2.00 10.53
CA GLU A 148 -16.68 1.13 11.72
C GLU A 148 -15.75 -0.09 11.59
N ASN A 149 -15.52 -0.57 10.36
CA ASN A 149 -14.68 -1.72 10.07
C ASN A 149 -13.19 -1.35 10.04
N TYR A 150 -12.86 -0.10 9.66
CA TYR A 150 -11.49 0.39 9.50
C TYR A 150 -11.18 1.63 10.35
N ASN A 151 -11.75 1.69 11.56
CA ASN A 151 -11.57 2.81 12.49
C ASN A 151 -10.22 2.88 13.22
N THR A 152 -9.34 1.87 13.08
CA THR A 152 -8.00 1.89 13.69
C THR A 152 -6.90 1.68 12.66
N THR A 153 -5.70 2.11 13.00
CA THR A 153 -4.50 1.99 12.18
C THR A 153 -4.14 0.53 11.87
N GLU A 154 -4.32 -0.38 12.82
CA GLU A 154 -4.00 -1.80 12.68
C GLU A 154 -4.96 -2.48 11.70
N LYS A 155 -6.25 -2.17 11.80
CA LYS A 155 -7.28 -2.66 10.88
C LYS A 155 -7.03 -2.16 9.46
N ALA A 156 -6.67 -0.89 9.31
CA ALA A 156 -6.35 -0.29 8.03
C ALA A 156 -5.09 -0.91 7.40
N VAL A 157 -3.99 -1.03 8.15
CA VAL A 157 -2.75 -1.68 7.68
C VAL A 157 -3.00 -3.13 7.29
N SER A 158 -3.76 -3.88 8.10
CA SER A 158 -4.14 -5.25 7.78
C SER A 158 -4.87 -5.32 6.44
N LYS A 159 -5.84 -4.42 6.20
CA LYS A 159 -6.60 -4.39 4.94
C LYS A 159 -5.74 -4.00 3.75
N PHE A 160 -4.87 -2.99 3.88
CA PHE A 160 -3.93 -2.66 2.82
C PHE A 160 -2.99 -3.81 2.49
N ASN A 161 -2.50 -4.53 3.50
CA ASN A 161 -1.63 -5.68 3.28
C ASN A 161 -2.34 -6.89 2.68
N GLU A 162 -3.64 -7.06 2.91
CA GLU A 162 -4.48 -8.02 2.19
C GLU A 162 -4.56 -7.66 0.69
N ILE A 163 -4.82 -6.38 0.37
CA ILE A 163 -4.87 -5.87 -1.00
C ILE A 163 -3.52 -6.03 -1.70
N ILE A 164 -2.43 -5.66 -1.03
CA ILE A 164 -1.07 -5.83 -1.53
C ILE A 164 -0.76 -7.32 -1.75
N GLY A 165 -1.15 -8.17 -0.81
CA GLY A 165 -1.01 -9.62 -0.94
C GLY A 165 -1.74 -10.18 -2.16
N ALA A 166 -2.94 -9.68 -2.43
CA ALA A 166 -3.70 -10.05 -3.62
C ALA A 166 -3.01 -9.58 -4.91
N LEU A 167 -2.65 -8.30 -4.99
CA LEU A 167 -1.93 -7.76 -6.15
C LEU A 167 -0.63 -8.54 -6.41
N PHE A 168 0.09 -8.88 -5.34
CA PHE A 168 1.31 -9.68 -5.39
C PHE A 168 1.06 -11.07 -5.99
N LEU A 169 0.03 -11.79 -5.52
CA LEU A 169 -0.36 -13.09 -6.08
C LEU A 169 -0.82 -12.98 -7.55
N GLY A 170 -1.41 -11.86 -7.94
CA GLY A 170 -1.75 -11.51 -9.33
C GLY A 170 -0.55 -11.17 -10.22
N GLY A 171 0.66 -11.09 -9.66
CA GLY A 171 1.91 -10.82 -10.38
C GLY A 171 2.35 -9.36 -10.35
N ILE A 172 1.64 -8.46 -9.66
CA ILE A 172 2.08 -7.08 -9.44
C ILE A 172 2.93 -7.04 -8.17
N LEU A 173 4.24 -6.92 -8.34
CA LEU A 173 5.21 -7.04 -7.25
C LEU A 173 5.23 -5.78 -6.37
N VAL A 174 4.29 -5.69 -5.44
CA VAL A 174 4.15 -4.60 -4.48
C VAL A 174 4.75 -4.97 -3.13
N LYS A 175 5.36 -4.00 -2.44
CA LYS A 175 5.89 -4.18 -1.09
C LYS A 175 4.77 -4.01 -0.06
N PRO A 176 4.62 -4.93 0.91
CA PRO A 176 3.77 -4.71 2.08
C PRO A 176 4.11 -3.44 2.86
N ILE A 177 3.10 -2.86 3.48
CA ILE A 177 3.21 -1.62 4.25
C ILE A 177 3.22 -1.88 5.75
N ASP A 178 3.81 -0.95 6.48
CA ASP A 178 3.74 -0.83 7.93
C ASP A 178 3.04 0.49 8.32
N LEU A 179 2.94 0.76 9.62
CA LEU A 179 2.33 1.98 10.14
C LEU A 179 3.00 3.27 9.64
N THR A 180 4.28 3.22 9.24
CA THR A 180 5.01 4.42 8.75
C THR A 180 4.59 4.82 7.34
N LYS A 181 3.97 3.89 6.60
CA LYS A 181 3.46 4.10 5.24
C LYS A 181 1.95 4.36 5.20
N LEU A 182 1.28 4.26 6.35
CA LEU A 182 -0.12 4.62 6.49
C LEU A 182 -0.22 6.14 6.66
N GLN A 183 -1.09 6.77 5.87
CA GLN A 183 -1.33 8.20 5.94
C GLN A 183 -2.79 8.48 6.25
N GLN A 184 -3.03 9.57 6.97
CA GLN A 184 -4.38 10.10 7.13
C GLN A 184 -4.63 11.11 6.00
N GLY A 185 -5.84 11.10 5.47
CA GLY A 185 -6.25 11.98 4.39
C GLY A 185 -7.76 12.06 4.26
N CYS A 186 -8.20 12.54 3.10
CA CYS A 186 -9.61 12.62 2.76
C CYS A 186 -9.87 12.37 1.26
N ILE A 187 -11.07 11.89 0.98
CA ILE A 187 -11.67 11.85 -0.35
C ILE A 187 -12.24 13.24 -0.65
N ILE A 188 -11.98 13.75 -1.85
CA ILE A 188 -12.40 15.09 -2.29
C ILE A 188 -13.38 14.96 -3.47
N GLU A 189 -14.36 15.87 -3.53
CA GLU A 189 -15.26 16.10 -4.68
C GLU A 189 -15.97 14.82 -5.18
N ASN A 190 -17.00 14.34 -4.46
CA ASN A 190 -17.82 13.18 -4.87
C ASN A 190 -17.00 11.92 -5.23
N GLY A 191 -15.79 11.75 -4.66
CA GLY A 191 -14.90 10.63 -4.99
C GLY A 191 -13.92 10.85 -6.15
N GLY A 192 -13.83 12.08 -6.67
CA GLY A 192 -13.02 12.38 -7.86
C GLY A 192 -11.51 12.47 -7.63
N SER A 193 -11.07 12.80 -6.42
CA SER A 193 -9.65 12.90 -6.08
C SER A 193 -9.37 12.70 -4.60
N ASN A 194 -8.09 12.81 -4.20
CA ASN A 194 -7.70 12.72 -2.81
C ASN A 194 -6.61 13.67 -2.35
N PHE A 195 -6.52 13.79 -1.03
CA PHE A 195 -5.48 14.53 -0.35
C PHE A 195 -4.99 13.78 0.86
N SER A 196 -3.67 13.72 1.00
CA SER A 196 -2.99 13.19 2.18
C SER A 196 -2.28 14.33 2.92
N TYR A 197 -2.34 14.31 4.25
CA TYR A 197 -1.74 15.33 5.11
C TYR A 197 -0.22 15.12 5.32
N ILE A 198 0.33 13.97 4.91
CA ILE A 198 1.70 13.57 5.25
C ILE A 198 2.62 13.75 4.04
N PRO A 199 3.77 14.44 4.17
CA PRO A 199 4.77 14.52 3.11
C PRO A 199 5.21 13.13 2.62
N SER A 200 5.29 12.98 1.30
CA SER A 200 5.77 11.76 0.66
C SER A 200 6.22 12.09 -0.76
N PRO A 201 7.08 11.27 -1.38
CA PRO A 201 7.50 11.51 -2.76
C PRO A 201 6.31 11.72 -3.72
N ASN A 202 5.25 10.91 -3.61
CA ASN A 202 4.04 11.09 -4.42
C ASN A 202 3.36 12.45 -4.16
N ASN A 203 3.27 12.88 -2.90
CA ASN A 203 2.75 14.21 -2.57
C ASN A 203 3.66 15.34 -3.04
N ASP A 204 4.99 15.16 -3.02
CA ASP A 204 5.94 16.13 -3.54
C ASP A 204 5.73 16.32 -5.05
N PHE A 205 5.43 15.25 -5.79
CA PHE A 205 5.05 15.34 -7.20
C PHE A 205 3.72 16.05 -7.39
N ARG A 206 2.68 15.67 -6.62
CA ARG A 206 1.35 16.33 -6.67
C ARG A 206 1.44 17.84 -6.40
N ASN A 207 2.31 18.23 -5.46
CA ASN A 207 2.50 19.61 -4.99
C ASN A 207 3.61 20.36 -5.73
N LYS A 208 4.22 19.77 -6.78
CA LYS A 208 5.32 20.38 -7.55
C LYS A 208 6.55 20.74 -6.71
N SER A 209 6.80 20.01 -5.63
CA SER A 209 7.92 20.19 -4.69
C SER A 209 9.08 19.24 -4.95
N SER A 210 8.94 18.24 -5.84
CA SER A 210 10.03 17.32 -6.20
C SER A 210 11.20 18.02 -6.89
N SER A 211 12.41 17.54 -6.65
CA SER A 211 13.66 18.05 -7.26
C SER A 211 13.74 17.75 -8.76
N ILE A 212 14.60 18.46 -9.52
CA ILE A 212 14.74 18.23 -10.97
C ILE A 212 15.18 16.79 -11.30
N THR A 213 16.03 16.19 -10.47
CA THR A 213 16.51 14.80 -10.62
C THR A 213 15.42 13.77 -10.38
N GLU A 214 14.37 14.12 -9.66
CA GLU A 214 13.17 13.30 -9.50
C GLU A 214 12.20 13.57 -10.65
N ARG A 215 11.94 14.85 -10.97
CA ARG A 215 10.98 15.27 -12.00
C ARG A 215 11.31 14.72 -13.38
N ILE A 216 12.58 14.51 -13.70
CA ILE A 216 12.98 13.90 -14.99
C ILE A 216 12.37 12.51 -15.20
N LYS A 217 12.03 11.79 -14.12
CA LYS A 217 11.36 10.48 -14.21
C LYS A 217 9.94 10.60 -14.79
N ALA A 218 9.31 11.77 -14.73
CA ALA A 218 7.97 12.00 -15.28
C ALA A 218 7.96 11.98 -16.82
N LEU A 219 9.13 12.08 -17.47
CA LEU A 219 9.26 11.98 -18.93
C LEU A 219 8.89 10.58 -19.44
N TYR A 220 9.22 9.55 -18.65
CA TYR A 220 8.94 8.15 -18.97
C TYR A 220 8.49 7.42 -17.69
N PRO A 221 7.26 7.68 -17.23
CA PRO A 221 6.74 7.02 -16.04
C PRO A 221 6.53 5.52 -16.30
N ASN A 222 6.49 4.74 -15.23
CA ASN A 222 6.10 3.34 -15.34
C ASN A 222 4.57 3.27 -15.39
N HIS A 223 4.01 2.45 -16.28
CA HIS A 223 2.56 2.32 -16.43
C HIS A 223 2.08 0.91 -16.10
N ILE A 224 0.98 0.84 -15.36
CA ILE A 224 0.16 -0.34 -15.12
C ILE A 224 -1.21 -0.03 -15.72
N GLN A 225 -1.74 -0.94 -16.53
CA GLN A 225 -3.09 -0.76 -17.07
C GLN A 225 -4.13 -0.98 -15.96
N VAL A 226 -5.21 -0.19 -15.95
CA VAL A 226 -6.29 -0.34 -14.96
C VAL A 226 -6.86 -1.76 -14.99
N GLU A 227 -7.04 -2.33 -16.19
CA GLU A 227 -7.54 -3.68 -16.39
C GLU A 227 -6.59 -4.73 -15.77
N GLU A 228 -5.29 -4.59 -16.03
CA GLU A 228 -4.25 -5.46 -15.45
C GLU A 228 -4.25 -5.40 -13.91
N PHE A 229 -4.39 -4.19 -13.35
CA PHE A 229 -4.47 -3.98 -11.91
C PHE A 229 -5.67 -4.68 -11.27
N ILE A 230 -6.86 -4.54 -11.87
CA ILE A 230 -8.10 -5.17 -11.39
C ILE A 230 -8.03 -6.69 -11.55
N GLU A 231 -7.53 -7.18 -12.69
CA GLU A 231 -7.35 -8.63 -12.93
C GLU A 231 -6.42 -9.25 -11.90
N ALA A 232 -5.26 -8.63 -11.64
CA ALA A 232 -4.29 -9.10 -10.66
C ALA A 232 -4.91 -9.16 -9.25
N TYR A 233 -5.63 -8.11 -8.85
CA TYR A 233 -6.32 -8.06 -7.57
C TYR A 233 -7.35 -9.18 -7.41
N ASN A 234 -8.26 -9.32 -8.38
CA ASN A 234 -9.32 -10.33 -8.33
C ASN A 234 -8.76 -11.75 -8.34
N PHE A 235 -7.71 -11.98 -9.14
CA PHE A 235 -7.01 -13.26 -9.18
C PHE A 235 -6.38 -13.61 -7.83
N GLY A 236 -5.67 -12.65 -7.22
CA GLY A 236 -5.03 -12.85 -5.92
C GLY A 236 -6.04 -13.11 -4.80
N ILE A 237 -7.16 -12.40 -4.77
CA ILE A 237 -8.19 -12.66 -3.76
C ILE A 237 -8.78 -14.06 -3.92
N ASN A 238 -9.07 -14.48 -5.16
CA ASN A 238 -9.60 -15.82 -5.40
C ASN A 238 -8.66 -16.91 -4.83
N ILE A 239 -7.35 -16.66 -4.82
CA ILE A 239 -6.35 -17.52 -4.19
C ILE A 239 -6.45 -17.45 -2.66
N ILE A 240 -6.47 -16.24 -2.10
CA ILE A 240 -6.53 -16.00 -0.64
C ILE A 240 -7.77 -16.68 -0.03
N ASN A 241 -8.90 -16.67 -0.74
CA ASN A 241 -10.14 -17.30 -0.29
C ASN A 241 -10.11 -18.85 -0.37
N LYS A 242 -9.16 -19.44 -1.10
CA LYS A 242 -9.05 -20.90 -1.29
C LYS A 242 -8.07 -21.58 -0.33
N VAL A 243 -7.03 -20.87 0.11
CA VAL A 243 -5.98 -21.43 0.97
C VAL A 243 -5.74 -20.50 2.14
N ASN A 244 -5.77 -21.05 3.34
CA ASN A 244 -5.49 -20.31 4.56
C ASN A 244 -3.97 -20.16 4.76
N PHE A 245 -3.39 -19.13 4.15
CA PHE A 245 -2.01 -18.69 4.38
C PHE A 245 -1.97 -17.17 4.48
N SER A 246 -0.83 -16.63 4.90
CA SER A 246 -0.62 -15.18 5.05
C SER A 246 0.09 -14.61 3.81
N PRO A 247 -0.62 -13.92 2.89
CA PRO A 247 -0.02 -13.40 1.65
C PRO A 247 1.03 -12.32 1.91
N ILE A 248 0.90 -11.61 3.03
CA ILE A 248 1.87 -10.62 3.49
C ILE A 248 3.25 -11.23 3.72
N PHE A 249 3.34 -12.39 4.36
CA PHE A 249 4.62 -13.07 4.61
C PHE A 249 5.22 -13.60 3.31
N LEU A 250 4.39 -13.98 2.33
CA LEU A 250 4.87 -14.36 1.01
C LEU A 250 5.52 -13.16 0.29
N ALA A 251 4.81 -12.03 0.26
CA ALA A 251 5.30 -10.80 -0.36
C ALA A 251 6.54 -10.24 0.35
N LEU A 252 6.59 -10.28 1.69
CA LEU A 252 7.78 -9.90 2.47
C LEU A 252 8.96 -10.83 2.20
N GLY A 253 8.72 -12.15 2.17
CA GLY A 253 9.75 -13.15 1.89
C GLY A 253 10.42 -12.92 0.54
N TYR A 254 9.62 -12.63 -0.49
CA TYR A 254 10.12 -12.23 -1.81
C TYR A 254 10.85 -10.88 -1.78
N HIS A 255 10.26 -9.86 -1.15
CA HIS A 255 10.84 -8.53 -1.09
C HIS A 255 12.24 -8.55 -0.44
N TYR A 256 12.39 -9.26 0.68
CA TYR A 256 13.68 -9.43 1.34
C TYR A 256 14.66 -10.27 0.53
N LEU A 257 14.19 -11.31 -0.17
CA LEU A 257 15.02 -12.06 -1.11
C LEU A 257 15.62 -11.15 -2.18
N ASN A 258 14.80 -10.25 -2.71
CA ASN A 258 15.17 -9.29 -3.74
C ASN A 258 16.17 -8.24 -3.24
N GLN A 259 16.15 -7.91 -1.94
CA GLN A 259 17.10 -7.00 -1.29
C GLN A 259 18.39 -7.69 -0.81
N GLY A 260 18.51 -9.01 -0.96
CA GLY A 260 19.64 -9.77 -0.40
C GLY A 260 19.56 -9.97 1.11
N LYS A 261 18.42 -9.70 1.75
CA LYS A 261 18.16 -9.95 3.18
C LYS A 261 17.73 -11.40 3.38
N ILE A 262 18.71 -12.31 3.31
CA ILE A 262 18.43 -13.74 3.17
C ILE A 262 17.83 -14.36 4.43
N ALA A 263 18.27 -13.95 5.62
CA ALA A 263 17.74 -14.45 6.88
C ALA A 263 16.25 -14.11 7.08
N GLU A 264 15.89 -12.86 6.80
CA GLU A 264 14.52 -12.37 6.87
C GLU A 264 13.65 -13.01 5.79
N SER A 265 14.21 -13.16 4.58
CA SER A 265 13.54 -13.87 3.49
C SER A 265 13.20 -15.31 3.88
N LEU A 266 14.17 -16.09 4.34
CA LEU A 266 13.95 -17.48 4.77
C LEU A 266 12.88 -17.54 5.87
N SER A 267 12.96 -16.66 6.87
CA SER A 267 12.02 -16.65 7.99
C SER A 267 10.57 -16.42 7.53
N ASN A 268 10.35 -15.43 6.66
CA ASN A 268 9.01 -15.12 6.14
C ASN A 268 8.48 -16.21 5.19
N LEU A 269 9.32 -16.73 4.28
CA LEU A 269 8.94 -17.81 3.37
C LEU A 269 8.64 -19.11 4.12
N TRP A 270 9.38 -19.40 5.18
CA TRP A 270 9.18 -20.61 5.98
C TRP A 270 7.83 -20.59 6.72
N ILE A 271 7.38 -19.45 7.23
CA ILE A 271 6.04 -19.30 7.81
C ILE A 271 4.97 -19.70 6.79
N VAL A 272 5.06 -19.18 5.57
CA VAL A 272 4.11 -19.51 4.51
C VAL A 272 4.21 -20.98 4.09
N MET A 273 5.42 -21.53 4.06
CA MET A 273 5.65 -22.95 3.76
C MET A 273 4.96 -23.86 4.79
N GLU A 274 5.04 -23.53 6.07
CA GLU A 274 4.33 -24.27 7.14
C GLU A 274 2.81 -24.21 6.93
N GLN A 275 2.26 -23.03 6.63
CA GLN A 275 0.83 -22.84 6.36
C GLN A 275 0.36 -23.64 5.14
N ILE A 276 1.10 -23.61 4.03
CA ILE A 276 0.78 -24.37 2.82
C ILE A 276 0.89 -25.88 3.08
N THR A 277 1.95 -26.32 3.76
CA THR A 277 2.12 -27.73 4.13
C THR A 277 0.94 -28.23 4.96
N ASP A 278 0.50 -27.43 5.93
CA ASP A 278 -0.64 -27.75 6.78
C ASP A 278 -1.94 -27.83 5.97
N PHE A 279 -2.16 -26.89 5.05
CA PHE A 279 -3.29 -26.94 4.15
C PHE A 279 -3.29 -28.20 3.28
N LEU A 280 -2.15 -28.54 2.65
CA LEU A 280 -2.00 -29.74 1.83
C LEU A 280 -2.28 -31.00 2.64
N TYR A 281 -1.72 -31.09 3.85
CA TYR A 281 -1.93 -32.23 4.74
C TYR A 281 -3.40 -32.42 5.12
N GLN A 282 -4.12 -31.32 5.38
CA GLN A 282 -5.52 -31.38 5.78
C GLN A 282 -6.48 -31.64 4.62
N ASN A 283 -6.20 -31.09 3.43
CA ASN A 283 -7.18 -30.99 2.35
C ASN A 283 -6.87 -31.84 1.12
N LYS A 284 -5.62 -32.28 0.92
CA LYS A 284 -5.21 -33.05 -0.28
C LYS A 284 -4.97 -34.53 0.01
N ILE A 285 -4.89 -34.94 1.26
CA ILE A 285 -4.77 -36.36 1.62
C ILE A 285 -6.13 -37.05 1.50
N ASP A 286 -6.15 -38.16 0.77
CA ASP A 286 -7.35 -39.00 0.62
C ASP A 286 -7.97 -39.39 1.97
N SER A 287 -9.30 -39.44 2.01
CA SER A 287 -10.04 -39.70 3.24
C SER A 287 -9.74 -41.06 3.88
N SER A 288 -9.39 -42.07 3.09
CA SER A 288 -8.97 -43.40 3.54
C SER A 288 -7.61 -43.34 4.27
N ILE A 289 -6.62 -42.69 3.66
CA ILE A 289 -5.29 -42.49 4.22
C ILE A 289 -5.38 -41.60 5.46
N SER A 290 -6.14 -40.51 5.41
CA SER A 290 -6.37 -39.60 6.53
C SER A 290 -6.90 -40.33 7.77
N LYS A 291 -7.83 -41.28 7.61
CA LYS A 291 -8.34 -42.11 8.72
C LYS A 291 -7.26 -42.99 9.35
N ILE A 292 -6.37 -43.56 8.54
CA ILE A 292 -5.25 -44.39 9.01
C ILE A 292 -4.26 -43.52 9.78
N LEU A 293 -3.87 -42.38 9.20
CA LEU A 293 -2.94 -41.43 9.84
C LEU A 293 -3.46 -40.92 11.18
N LYS A 294 -4.76 -40.58 11.27
CA LYS A 294 -5.40 -40.14 12.53
C LYS A 294 -5.41 -41.21 13.63
N ARG A 295 -5.34 -42.50 13.27
CA ARG A 295 -5.24 -43.61 14.24
C ARG A 295 -3.80 -43.89 14.63
N ALA A 296 -2.86 -43.75 13.69
CA ALA A 296 -1.45 -44.12 13.87
C ALA A 296 -0.61 -43.00 14.49
N LEU A 297 -1.00 -41.73 14.32
CA LEU A 297 -0.21 -40.56 14.70
C LEU A 297 -0.91 -39.71 15.75
N PRO A 298 -0.14 -38.99 16.60
CA PRO A 298 -0.71 -38.01 17.51
C PRO A 298 -1.40 -36.88 16.75
N LYS A 299 -2.34 -36.20 17.41
CA LYS A 299 -3.10 -35.08 16.80
C LYS A 299 -2.18 -33.95 16.29
N ASN A 300 -1.10 -33.67 17.00
CA ASN A 300 -0.14 -32.62 16.65
C ASN A 300 1.17 -33.24 16.19
N ILE A 301 1.31 -33.43 14.88
CA ILE A 301 2.57 -33.82 14.26
C ILE A 301 3.36 -32.58 13.82
N ASN A 302 4.68 -32.67 13.89
CA ASN A 302 5.57 -31.59 13.46
C ASN A 302 5.62 -31.47 11.93
N ILE A 303 6.15 -30.35 11.44
CA ILE A 303 6.25 -30.06 10.01
C ILE A 303 7.09 -31.10 9.25
N LYS A 304 8.11 -31.67 9.91
CA LYS A 304 8.96 -32.70 9.32
C LYS A 304 8.15 -33.95 8.94
N THR A 305 7.37 -34.45 9.89
CA THR A 305 6.51 -35.62 9.66
C THR A 305 5.45 -35.32 8.59
N LYS A 306 4.92 -34.10 8.50
CA LYS A 306 4.00 -33.71 7.41
C LYS A 306 4.69 -33.76 6.05
N HIS A 307 5.92 -33.23 5.93
CA HIS A 307 6.70 -33.33 4.69
C HIS A 307 6.97 -34.78 4.30
N ASP A 308 7.39 -35.62 5.26
CA ASP A 308 7.66 -37.04 5.01
C ASP A 308 6.39 -37.75 4.47
N ILE A 309 5.23 -37.53 5.12
CA ILE A 309 3.95 -38.13 4.67
C ILE A 309 3.55 -37.63 3.29
N LEU A 310 3.58 -36.32 3.06
CA LEU A 310 3.19 -35.72 1.78
C LEU A 310 4.08 -36.17 0.61
N HIS A 311 5.35 -36.49 0.91
CA HIS A 311 6.28 -37.08 -0.04
C HIS A 311 5.93 -38.54 -0.36
N GLU A 312 5.70 -39.38 0.66
CA GLU A 312 5.34 -40.79 0.48
C GLU A 312 4.06 -40.98 -0.36
N ILE A 313 3.08 -40.08 -0.19
CA ILE A 313 1.84 -40.09 -0.98
C ILE A 313 1.93 -39.30 -2.29
N LYS A 314 3.13 -38.83 -2.67
CA LYS A 314 3.45 -38.17 -3.94
C LYS A 314 2.75 -36.83 -4.21
N ILE A 315 2.29 -36.14 -3.16
CA ILE A 315 1.83 -34.75 -3.28
C ILE A 315 3.03 -33.81 -3.43
N ILE A 316 4.11 -34.10 -2.70
CA ILE A 316 5.40 -33.44 -2.84
C ILE A 316 6.32 -34.40 -3.61
N ASN A 317 6.96 -33.92 -4.67
CA ASN A 317 7.94 -34.72 -5.42
C ASN A 317 9.31 -34.74 -4.70
N GLU A 318 10.18 -35.67 -5.10
CA GLU A 318 11.52 -35.85 -4.50
C GLU A 318 12.36 -34.56 -4.52
N GLN A 319 12.34 -33.81 -5.64
CA GLN A 319 13.12 -32.57 -5.76
C GLN A 319 12.65 -31.51 -4.75
N SER A 320 11.35 -31.26 -4.68
CA SER A 320 10.76 -30.35 -3.71
C SER A 320 11.03 -30.83 -2.28
N PHE A 321 10.92 -32.13 -2.01
CA PHE A 321 11.18 -32.70 -0.69
C PHE A 321 12.63 -32.47 -0.23
N GLN A 322 13.63 -32.66 -1.09
CA GLN A 322 15.02 -32.36 -0.75
C GLN A 322 15.27 -30.87 -0.49
N ILE A 323 14.64 -29.98 -1.26
CA ILE A 323 14.73 -28.53 -1.03
C ILE A 323 14.13 -28.15 0.34
N LEU A 324 12.98 -28.72 0.68
CA LEU A 324 12.34 -28.49 1.99
C LEU A 324 13.20 -29.00 3.14
N LYS A 325 13.78 -30.19 2.99
CA LYS A 325 14.68 -30.78 3.98
C LYS A 325 15.91 -29.90 4.21
N SER A 326 16.53 -29.41 3.13
CA SER A 326 17.68 -28.50 3.21
C SER A 326 17.31 -27.18 3.89
N ASN A 327 16.22 -26.54 3.46
CA ASN A 327 15.80 -25.25 4.01
C ASN A 327 15.34 -25.34 5.47
N ARG A 328 14.81 -26.48 5.91
CA ARG A 328 14.51 -26.74 7.32
C ARG A 328 15.78 -26.74 8.18
N THR A 329 16.85 -27.35 7.69
CA THR A 329 18.16 -27.33 8.37
C THR A 329 18.70 -25.90 8.42
N ASP A 330 18.68 -25.21 7.28
CA ASP A 330 19.09 -23.80 7.18
C ASP A 330 18.31 -22.90 8.17
N ARG A 331 17.00 -23.10 8.30
CA ARG A 331 16.16 -22.36 9.25
C ARG A 331 16.52 -22.66 10.70
N ASN A 332 16.83 -23.92 11.03
CA ASN A 332 17.22 -24.29 12.39
C ASN A 332 18.60 -23.72 12.75
N ASN A 333 19.56 -23.79 11.82
CA ASN A 333 20.89 -23.20 12.02
C ASN A 333 20.80 -21.67 12.16
N LEU A 334 19.94 -21.01 11.38
CA LEU A 334 19.70 -19.57 11.53
C LEU A 334 19.18 -19.22 12.93
N LEU A 335 18.22 -19.99 13.46
CA LEU A 335 17.57 -19.69 14.73
C LEU A 335 18.38 -20.07 15.97
N HIS A 336 19.14 -21.16 15.90
CA HIS A 336 19.92 -21.65 17.03
C HIS A 336 21.35 -21.10 17.05
N ASP A 337 21.95 -20.95 15.86
CA ASP A 337 23.38 -20.63 15.72
C ASP A 337 23.62 -19.29 15.01
N GLY A 338 22.57 -18.59 14.55
CA GLY A 338 22.69 -17.31 13.83
C GLY A 338 23.30 -17.45 12.43
N ILE A 339 23.35 -18.67 11.87
CA ILE A 339 24.00 -18.94 10.59
C ILE A 339 23.10 -18.50 9.43
N ILE A 340 23.57 -17.56 8.61
CA ILE A 340 22.86 -17.07 7.43
C ILE A 340 22.87 -18.16 6.34
N PRO A 341 21.71 -18.51 5.77
CA PRO A 341 21.63 -19.58 4.76
C PRO A 341 22.12 -19.10 3.39
N ASN A 342 22.41 -20.07 2.50
CA ASN A 342 22.81 -19.74 1.13
C ASN A 342 21.64 -19.15 0.33
N ARG A 343 21.87 -18.03 -0.36
CA ARG A 343 20.85 -17.36 -1.20
C ARG A 343 20.23 -18.27 -2.24
N GLU A 344 21.01 -19.15 -2.88
CA GLU A 344 20.50 -20.09 -3.88
C GLU A 344 19.51 -21.09 -3.27
N ASN A 345 19.74 -21.53 -2.02
CA ASN A 345 18.82 -22.41 -1.32
C ASN A 345 17.49 -21.72 -1.05
N VAL A 346 17.51 -20.44 -0.68
CA VAL A 346 16.29 -19.64 -0.45
C VAL A 346 15.56 -19.32 -1.76
N ILE A 347 16.27 -19.15 -2.88
CA ILE A 347 15.64 -19.05 -4.21
C ILE A 347 14.95 -20.36 -4.58
N LYS A 348 15.59 -21.51 -4.35
CA LYS A 348 14.97 -22.83 -4.56
C LYS A 348 13.74 -23.02 -3.65
N LEU A 349 13.79 -22.51 -2.42
CA LEU A 349 12.62 -22.50 -1.53
C LEU A 349 11.49 -21.64 -2.10
N TRP A 350 11.79 -20.43 -2.59
CA TRP A 350 10.81 -19.56 -3.24
C TRP A 350 10.09 -20.26 -4.40
N THR A 351 10.85 -20.87 -5.32
CA THR A 351 10.24 -21.60 -6.46
C THR A 351 9.41 -22.78 -5.99
N THR A 352 9.93 -23.56 -5.03
CA THR A 352 9.22 -24.73 -4.46
C THR A 352 7.94 -24.32 -3.75
N LEU A 353 7.94 -23.18 -3.06
CA LEU A 353 6.76 -22.65 -2.39
C LEU A 353 5.67 -22.30 -3.41
N LEU A 354 6.01 -21.62 -4.51
CA LEU A 354 5.05 -21.32 -5.56
C LEU A 354 4.48 -22.61 -6.17
N ASP A 355 5.31 -23.61 -6.46
CA ASP A 355 4.86 -24.91 -6.99
C ASP A 355 3.88 -25.60 -6.04
N LEU A 356 4.17 -25.61 -4.73
CA LEU A 356 3.29 -26.18 -3.72
C LEU A 356 2.00 -25.38 -3.53
N LEU A 357 2.07 -24.05 -3.68
CA LEU A 357 0.89 -23.20 -3.68
C LEU A 357 -0.01 -23.54 -4.87
N GLU A 358 0.55 -23.71 -6.08
CA GLU A 358 -0.20 -24.16 -7.27
C GLU A 358 -0.89 -25.52 -7.03
N VAL A 359 -0.20 -26.47 -6.40
CA VAL A 359 -0.79 -27.77 -6.02
C VAL A 359 -1.94 -27.60 -5.03
N ALA A 360 -1.81 -26.68 -4.07
CA ALA A 360 -2.84 -26.38 -3.09
C ALA A 360 -4.11 -25.82 -3.75
N ILE A 361 -3.97 -24.83 -4.62
CA ILE A 361 -5.11 -24.11 -5.26
C ILE A 361 -5.59 -24.72 -6.58
N ASN A 362 -4.82 -25.61 -7.19
CA ASN A 362 -5.03 -26.15 -8.54
C ASN A 362 -5.18 -25.06 -9.62
N ILE A 363 -4.34 -24.01 -9.52
CA ILE A 363 -4.28 -22.86 -10.42
C ILE A 363 -2.80 -22.53 -10.64
N LYS A 364 -2.43 -22.16 -11.86
CA LYS A 364 -1.09 -21.71 -12.22
C LYS A 364 -0.83 -20.26 -11.84
N LEU A 365 0.37 -19.96 -11.32
CA LEU A 365 0.82 -18.64 -10.87
C LEU A 365 1.78 -18.00 -11.89
N GLU A 366 1.46 -18.12 -13.19
CA GLU A 366 2.38 -17.79 -14.29
C GLU A 366 2.92 -16.36 -14.22
N LYS A 367 2.04 -15.36 -14.08
CA LYS A 367 2.43 -13.93 -14.00
C LYS A 367 3.37 -13.67 -12.82
N LEU A 368 3.07 -14.24 -11.64
CA LEU A 368 3.94 -14.09 -10.46
C LEU A 368 5.29 -14.77 -10.67
N GLN A 369 5.31 -15.99 -11.20
CA GLN A 369 6.56 -16.71 -11.48
C GLN A 369 7.44 -15.96 -12.48
N GLU A 370 6.86 -15.49 -13.59
CA GLU A 370 7.57 -14.74 -14.63
C GLU A 370 8.15 -13.43 -14.09
N ASN A 371 7.28 -12.59 -13.49
CA ASN A 371 7.70 -11.27 -13.00
C ASN A 371 8.71 -11.40 -11.86
N SER A 372 8.50 -12.33 -10.93
CA SER A 372 9.42 -12.55 -9.80
C SER A 372 10.80 -12.99 -10.27
N LYS A 373 10.88 -13.91 -11.24
CA LYS A 373 12.12 -14.39 -11.85
C LYS A 373 12.84 -13.28 -12.61
N MET A 374 12.12 -12.48 -13.40
CA MET A 374 12.69 -11.35 -14.14
C MET A 374 13.39 -10.37 -13.18
N VAL A 375 12.73 -9.99 -12.09
CA VAL A 375 13.27 -9.02 -11.14
C VAL A 375 14.45 -9.59 -10.35
N LEU A 376 14.36 -10.85 -9.90
CA LEU A 376 15.48 -11.51 -9.20
C LEU A 376 16.74 -11.62 -10.06
N ASN A 377 16.59 -11.92 -11.36
CA ASN A 377 17.70 -11.99 -12.32
C ASN A 377 18.31 -10.61 -12.58
N ARG A 378 17.48 -9.58 -12.80
CA ARG A 378 17.96 -8.20 -12.99
C ARG A 378 18.81 -7.70 -11.82
N ASN A 379 18.42 -8.03 -10.59
CA ASN A 379 19.16 -7.62 -9.41
C ASN A 379 20.45 -8.41 -9.21
N LEU A 380 20.46 -9.71 -9.54
CA LEU A 380 21.71 -10.48 -9.66
C LEU A 380 22.70 -9.79 -10.60
N ASP A 381 22.27 -9.43 -11.81
CA ASP A 381 23.15 -8.78 -12.80
C ASP A 381 23.67 -7.41 -12.35
N ARG A 382 22.88 -6.67 -11.55
CA ARG A 382 23.28 -5.36 -11.01
C ARG A 382 24.20 -5.46 -9.80
N HIS A 383 24.00 -6.45 -8.93
CA HIS A 383 24.83 -6.67 -7.75
C HIS A 383 26.14 -7.41 -8.07
N VAL A 384 26.18 -8.20 -9.15
CA VAL A 384 27.36 -8.99 -9.57
C VAL A 384 28.27 -8.23 -10.53
N LYS A 385 27.85 -7.07 -11.06
CA LYS A 385 28.81 -6.17 -11.70
C LYS A 385 29.85 -5.80 -10.65
N ASP A 386 31.08 -6.20 -10.90
CA ASP A 386 32.26 -5.81 -10.13
C ASP A 386 32.44 -4.28 -10.26
N ILE A 387 31.63 -3.56 -9.48
CA ILE A 387 31.67 -2.11 -9.29
C ILE A 387 32.70 -1.75 -8.23
N THR A 388 33.48 -2.72 -7.74
CA THR A 388 34.67 -2.48 -6.94
C THR A 388 35.52 -1.48 -7.72
N PRO A 389 35.74 -0.26 -7.20
CA PRO A 389 36.54 0.71 -7.90
C PRO A 389 37.92 0.11 -8.14
N LYS A 390 38.29 -0.13 -9.40
CA LYS A 390 39.57 -0.76 -9.76
C LYS A 390 40.79 0.10 -9.37
N LYS A 391 40.55 1.37 -9.05
CA LYS A 391 41.53 2.29 -8.50
C LYS A 391 40.92 2.94 -7.26
N THR A 392 41.48 2.61 -6.11
CA THR A 392 41.17 3.26 -4.82
C THR A 392 42.44 3.90 -4.29
N ASN A 393 42.35 5.07 -3.67
CA ASN A 393 43.46 5.73 -3.00
C ASN A 393 43.59 5.33 -1.52
N PHE A 394 43.01 4.20 -1.11
CA PHE A 394 43.03 3.74 0.29
C PHE A 394 44.45 3.56 0.84
N GLU A 395 45.44 3.20 0.01
CA GLU A 395 46.84 3.13 0.44
C GLU A 395 47.42 4.51 0.75
N GLN A 396 47.02 5.54 0.00
CA GLN A 396 47.43 6.91 0.28
C GLN A 396 46.80 7.42 1.59
N TRP A 397 45.53 7.08 1.85
CA TRP A 397 44.88 7.39 3.12
C TRP A 397 45.56 6.73 4.33
N LYS A 398 46.06 5.50 4.18
CA LYS A 398 46.82 4.83 5.24
C LYS A 398 48.14 5.56 5.53
N ILE A 399 48.84 6.03 4.50
CA ILE A 399 50.06 6.82 4.65
C ILE A 399 49.74 8.14 5.37
N GLU A 400 48.75 8.88 4.91
CA GLU A 400 48.32 10.15 5.49
C GLU A 400 47.87 9.99 6.96
N MET A 401 47.17 8.91 7.32
CA MET A 401 46.82 8.62 8.72
C MET A 401 48.04 8.29 9.57
N SER A 402 49.03 7.56 9.04
CA SER A 402 50.26 7.24 9.76
C SER A 402 51.14 8.47 9.99
N GLU A 403 51.14 9.42 9.04
CA GLU A 403 51.83 10.70 9.17
C GLU A 403 51.16 11.58 10.22
N LEU A 404 49.82 11.66 10.23
CA LEU A 404 49.05 12.33 11.28
C LEU A 404 49.29 11.73 12.67
N GLU A 405 49.30 10.40 12.82
CA GLU A 405 49.56 9.75 14.12
C GLU A 405 50.98 10.02 14.66
N ASN A 406 51.95 10.23 13.77
CA ASN A 406 53.32 10.61 14.15
C ASN A 406 53.40 12.10 14.52
N GLU A 407 52.60 12.95 13.88
CA GLU A 407 52.53 14.38 14.19
C GLU A 407 51.86 14.67 15.54
N TYR A 408 50.88 13.85 15.95
CA TYR A 408 50.22 13.94 17.27
C TYR A 408 50.97 13.23 18.42
N LYS A 409 52.09 12.56 18.13
CA LYS A 409 52.98 11.93 19.14
C LYS A 409 54.22 12.76 19.47
N CYS A 410 54.43 13.88 18.79
CA CYS A 410 55.36 14.95 19.16
C CYS A 410 54.63 16.00 20.01
#